data_AF-A0A956KGS7-F1
#
_entry.id   AF-A0A956KGS7-F1
#
_cell.length_a   1.000
_cell.length_b   1.000
_cell.length_c   1.000
_cell.angle_alpha   90.00
_cell.angle_beta   90.00
_cell.angle_gamma   90.00
#
_symmetry.space_group_name_H-M   'P 1'
#
loop_
_entity.id
_entity.type
_entity.pdbx_description
1 polymer ?
#
loop_
_entity_poly.entity_id
_entity_poly.type
_entity_poly.pdbx_seq_one_letter_code
_entity_poly.pdbx_strand_id
1 'polypeptide(L)'
;QVVFFAVGFETTAPATAMAVELARRLALDNFTALCAHVRVPPAMELLLAAPDSEISGFLAAGHVCTVEGVEAYPAIAARHHVPIAITGFEPLDILLGLLDVVTQLEAGAATVTNRYPRAVRAEGNPAARAMVARVFAIVDAPWRGLGVVPRGGLALRDEFVRFDALARHALALTPAPEPAACRAAQVLQGRLCPTRCPEFGRACTPETPLGAPMVSSEGACAAYYRYRAAGLSR
;
A
#
# COMPACT_ATOMS: atom_id res chain seq x y z
N GLN A 1 -2.33 -11.01 -27.81
CA GLN A 1 -1.40 -10.53 -26.76
C GLN A 1 -2.13 -10.56 -25.43
N VAL A 2 -1.42 -10.86 -24.34
CA VAL A 2 -1.90 -10.86 -22.97
C VAL A 2 -1.19 -9.73 -22.21
N VAL A 3 -1.98 -8.84 -21.60
CA VAL A 3 -1.49 -7.76 -20.74
C VAL A 3 -1.97 -8.05 -19.32
N PHE A 4 -1.04 -8.26 -18.40
CA PHE A 4 -1.35 -8.41 -16.98
C PHE A 4 -1.32 -7.04 -16.30
N PHE A 5 -2.42 -6.63 -15.69
CA PHE A 5 -2.45 -5.39 -14.91
C PHE A 5 -1.88 -5.67 -13.51
N ALA A 6 -0.63 -5.31 -13.31
CA ALA A 6 0.14 -5.64 -12.12
C ALA A 6 0.00 -4.53 -11.07
N VAL A 7 -1.02 -4.65 -10.22
CA VAL A 7 -1.31 -3.73 -9.13
C VAL A 7 -1.00 -4.37 -7.80
N GLY A 8 -0.47 -3.58 -6.87
CA GLY A 8 -0.39 -3.95 -5.47
C GLY A 8 0.91 -3.50 -4.81
N PHE A 9 1.02 -3.81 -3.53
CA PHE A 9 2.19 -3.45 -2.71
C PHE A 9 3.33 -4.46 -2.86
N GLU A 10 4.32 -4.36 -1.99
CA GLU A 10 5.49 -5.23 -1.93
C GLU A 10 5.14 -6.71 -1.75
N THR A 11 3.94 -7.02 -1.24
CA THR A 11 3.41 -8.39 -1.14
C THR A 11 3.16 -9.05 -2.49
N THR A 12 2.80 -8.26 -3.50
CA THR A 12 2.39 -8.76 -4.83
C THR A 12 3.50 -8.65 -5.87
N ALA A 13 4.41 -7.68 -5.70
CA ALA A 13 5.51 -7.44 -6.64
C ALA A 13 6.40 -8.67 -6.91
N PRO A 14 6.73 -9.55 -5.93
CA PRO A 14 7.55 -10.74 -6.19
C PRO A 14 6.92 -11.69 -7.21
N ALA A 15 5.59 -11.90 -7.15
CA ALA A 15 4.89 -12.77 -8.09
C ALA A 15 4.93 -12.19 -9.51
N THR A 16 4.72 -10.88 -9.66
CA THR A 16 4.85 -10.20 -10.95
C THR A 16 6.28 -10.30 -11.49
N ALA A 17 7.29 -10.08 -10.65
CA ALA A 17 8.69 -10.21 -11.04
C ALA A 17 9.02 -11.64 -11.52
N MET A 18 8.52 -12.66 -10.81
CA MET A 18 8.66 -14.05 -11.23
C MET A 18 8.00 -14.33 -12.57
N ALA A 19 6.78 -13.79 -12.81
CA ALA A 19 6.08 -13.96 -14.07
C ALA A 19 6.84 -13.34 -15.25
N VAL A 20 7.38 -12.13 -15.08
CA VAL A 20 8.20 -11.44 -16.09
C VAL A 20 9.48 -12.22 -16.38
N GLU A 21 10.19 -12.69 -15.35
CA GLU A 21 11.39 -13.50 -15.52
C GLU A 21 11.07 -14.82 -16.23
N LEU A 22 9.98 -15.49 -15.86
CA LEU A 22 9.56 -16.74 -16.49
C LEU A 22 9.21 -16.52 -17.97
N ALA A 23 8.50 -15.44 -18.29
CA ALA A 23 8.21 -15.06 -19.67
C ALA A 23 9.49 -14.82 -20.49
N ARG A 24 10.52 -14.23 -19.88
CA ARG A 24 11.86 -14.08 -20.48
C ARG A 24 12.53 -15.42 -20.75
N ARG A 25 12.54 -16.31 -19.77
CA ARG A 25 13.17 -17.65 -19.89
C ARG A 25 12.49 -18.51 -20.95
N LEU A 26 11.17 -18.43 -21.04
CA LEU A 26 10.37 -19.17 -22.02
C LEU A 26 10.27 -18.47 -23.38
N ALA A 27 10.94 -17.33 -23.55
CA ALA A 27 10.87 -16.50 -24.76
C ALA A 27 9.42 -16.19 -25.21
N LEU A 28 8.54 -15.87 -24.25
CA LEU A 28 7.16 -15.51 -24.56
C LEU A 28 7.10 -14.08 -25.11
N ASP A 29 6.60 -13.95 -26.34
CA ASP A 29 6.46 -12.66 -27.03
C ASP A 29 5.08 -12.03 -26.87
N ASN A 30 4.11 -12.80 -26.35
CA ASN A 30 2.72 -12.38 -26.19
C ASN A 30 2.37 -11.95 -24.76
N PHE A 31 3.31 -11.93 -23.81
CA PHE A 31 3.10 -11.51 -22.42
C PHE A 31 3.70 -10.12 -22.17
N THR A 32 2.94 -9.26 -21.49
CA THR A 32 3.39 -7.95 -21.02
C THR A 32 2.72 -7.63 -19.68
N ALA A 33 3.34 -6.80 -18.86
CA ALA A 33 2.79 -6.28 -17.61
C ALA A 33 2.58 -4.77 -17.72
N LEU A 34 1.42 -4.29 -17.29
CA LEU A 34 1.17 -2.89 -16.99
C LEU A 34 1.46 -2.70 -15.50
N CYS A 35 2.67 -2.24 -15.17
CA CYS A 35 3.14 -2.13 -13.79
C CYS A 35 2.57 -0.89 -13.09
N ALA A 36 1.79 -1.15 -12.03
CA ALA A 36 1.23 -0.17 -11.12
C ALA A 36 1.50 -0.61 -9.66
N HIS A 37 2.69 -1.19 -9.43
CA HIS A 37 3.15 -1.56 -8.10
C HIS A 37 3.61 -0.33 -7.34
N VAL A 38 3.21 -0.25 -6.07
CA VAL A 38 3.48 0.90 -5.22
C VAL A 38 4.07 0.46 -3.87
N ARG A 39 4.78 1.36 -3.18
CA ARG A 39 5.57 1.08 -1.98
C ARG A 39 5.05 1.76 -0.73
N VAL A 40 4.82 1.01 0.35
CA VAL A 40 4.17 1.51 1.58
C VAL A 40 5.04 2.48 2.38
N PRO A 41 6.32 2.21 2.70
CA PRO A 41 7.10 3.13 3.53
C PRO A 41 7.24 4.55 2.97
N PRO A 42 7.46 4.78 1.66
CA PRO A 42 7.43 6.12 1.08
C PRO A 42 6.09 6.85 1.22
N ALA A 43 4.96 6.13 1.14
CA ALA A 43 3.65 6.73 1.33
C ALA A 43 3.43 7.14 2.80
N MET A 44 3.90 6.33 3.76
CA MET A 44 3.88 6.68 5.18
C MET A 44 4.68 7.95 5.46
N GLU A 45 5.90 8.04 4.91
CA GLU A 45 6.77 9.21 5.02
C GLU A 45 6.08 10.48 4.48
N LEU A 46 5.42 10.38 3.32
CA LEU A 46 4.68 11.51 2.73
C LEU A 46 3.53 11.97 3.63
N LEU A 47 2.79 11.04 4.23
CA LEU A 47 1.68 11.36 5.14
C LEU A 47 2.17 12.00 6.44
N LEU A 48 3.30 11.54 6.97
CA LEU A 48 3.92 12.12 8.17
C LEU A 48 4.51 13.52 7.92
N ALA A 49 5.10 13.74 6.75
CA ALA A 49 5.67 15.02 6.37
C ALA A 49 4.62 16.10 6.05
N ALA A 50 3.33 15.75 5.97
CA ALA A 50 2.27 16.70 5.72
C ALA A 50 2.13 17.68 6.92
N PRO A 51 2.05 19.00 6.71
CA PRO A 51 1.99 19.99 7.80
C PRO A 51 0.79 19.81 8.75
N ASP A 52 -0.29 19.22 8.25
CA ASP A 52 -1.55 18.94 8.92
C ASP A 52 -1.69 17.43 9.25
N SER A 53 -0.58 16.72 9.39
CA SER A 53 -0.59 15.32 9.83
C SER A 53 -0.95 15.20 11.30
N GLU A 54 -1.99 14.43 11.60
CA GLU A 54 -2.41 14.10 12.98
C GLU A 54 -1.96 12.68 13.39
N ILE A 55 -1.14 12.02 12.57
CA ILE A 55 -0.74 10.64 12.80
C ILE A 55 0.30 10.58 13.92
N SER A 56 -0.10 9.99 15.06
CA SER A 56 0.77 9.81 16.22
C SER A 56 1.44 8.44 16.28
N GLY A 57 1.03 7.47 15.46
CA GLY A 57 1.50 6.09 15.54
C GLY A 57 1.07 5.28 14.33
N PHE A 58 1.82 4.21 14.02
CA PHE A 58 1.46 3.27 12.96
C PHE A 58 1.35 1.83 13.45
N LEU A 59 0.33 1.14 12.92
CA LEU A 59 0.32 -0.31 12.79
C LEU A 59 0.82 -0.66 11.39
N ALA A 60 2.08 -1.06 11.26
CA ALA A 60 2.68 -1.41 9.98
C ALA A 60 2.14 -2.76 9.48
N ALA A 61 1.84 -2.83 8.18
CA ALA A 61 1.20 -3.97 7.55
C ALA A 61 2.10 -5.22 7.58
N GLY A 62 1.71 -6.22 8.39
CA GLY A 62 2.50 -7.44 8.59
C GLY A 62 2.94 -8.14 7.31
N HIS A 63 2.04 -8.32 6.34
CA HIS A 63 2.38 -8.98 5.06
C HIS A 63 3.41 -8.20 4.23
N VAL A 64 3.41 -6.87 4.25
CA VAL A 64 4.47 -6.09 3.59
C VAL A 64 5.80 -6.35 4.27
N CYS A 65 5.80 -6.38 5.61
CA CYS A 65 6.98 -6.67 6.40
C CYS A 65 7.47 -8.12 6.28
N THR A 66 6.62 -9.10 5.93
CA THR A 66 7.11 -10.47 5.66
C THR A 66 7.98 -10.52 4.40
N VAL A 67 7.76 -9.61 3.45
CA VAL A 67 8.56 -9.47 2.23
C VAL A 67 9.77 -8.56 2.47
N GLU A 68 9.55 -7.32 2.90
CA GLU A 68 10.59 -6.29 2.98
C GLU A 68 11.39 -6.32 4.29
N GLY A 69 10.85 -6.98 5.32
CA GLY A 69 11.41 -6.95 6.66
C GLY A 69 11.07 -5.65 7.38
N VAL A 70 11.95 -5.25 8.30
CA VAL A 70 11.71 -4.11 9.20
C VAL A 70 12.60 -2.90 8.90
N GLU A 71 13.56 -3.05 7.98
CA GLU A 71 14.68 -2.14 7.75
C GLU A 71 14.28 -0.68 7.51
N ALA A 72 13.16 -0.44 6.80
CA ALA A 72 12.74 0.91 6.44
C ALA A 72 12.19 1.71 7.64
N TYR A 73 11.59 1.05 8.63
CA TYR A 73 10.79 1.71 9.66
C TYR A 73 11.60 2.48 10.73
N PRO A 74 12.77 2.00 11.21
CA PRO A 74 13.52 2.71 12.25
C PRO A 74 13.90 4.15 11.88
N ALA A 75 14.26 4.38 10.61
CA ALA A 75 14.59 5.72 10.12
C ALA A 75 13.35 6.64 10.08
N ILE A 76 12.17 6.09 9.73
CA ILE A 76 10.90 6.82 9.71
C ILE A 76 10.51 7.20 11.14
N ALA A 77 10.52 6.22 12.05
CA ALA A 77 10.18 6.40 13.46
C ALA A 77 11.07 7.46 14.13
N ALA A 78 12.39 7.41 13.89
CA ALA A 78 13.34 8.37 14.45
C ALA A 78 13.17 9.78 13.88
N ARG A 79 12.92 9.92 12.57
CA ARG A 79 12.81 11.22 11.90
C ARG A 79 11.55 11.97 12.29
N HIS A 80 10.43 11.26 12.38
CA HIS A 80 9.11 11.86 12.68
C HIS A 80 8.72 11.74 14.14
N HIS A 81 9.53 11.05 14.96
CA HIS A 81 9.24 10.77 16.36
C HIS A 81 7.86 10.09 16.54
N VAL A 82 7.60 9.08 15.72
CA VAL A 82 6.34 8.31 15.71
C VAL A 82 6.61 6.82 15.95
N PRO A 83 6.03 6.19 16.99
CA PRO A 83 6.16 4.76 17.21
C PRO A 83 5.46 3.93 16.12
N ILE A 84 6.07 2.80 15.77
CA ILE A 84 5.58 1.90 14.72
C ILE A 84 5.56 0.47 15.26
N ALA A 85 4.37 -0.14 15.34
CA ALA A 85 4.22 -1.55 15.68
C ALA A 85 3.89 -2.35 14.41
N ILE A 86 4.69 -3.35 14.08
CA ILE A 86 4.37 -4.30 13.01
C ILE A 86 3.43 -5.36 13.57
N THR A 87 2.24 -5.49 12.99
CA THR A 87 1.21 -6.40 13.49
C THR A 87 0.83 -7.46 12.47
N GLY A 88 0.34 -8.59 12.97
CA GLY A 88 -0.46 -9.51 12.17
C GLY A 88 -1.89 -8.96 11.98
N PHE A 89 -2.80 -9.85 11.57
CA PHE A 89 -4.18 -9.50 11.21
C PHE A 89 -5.22 -10.19 12.11
N GLU A 90 -4.79 -10.98 13.09
CA GLU A 90 -5.71 -11.50 14.09
C GLU A 90 -6.10 -10.38 15.06
N PRO A 91 -7.30 -10.40 15.65
CA PRO A 91 -7.74 -9.36 16.58
C PRO A 91 -6.74 -9.10 17.71
N LEU A 92 -6.10 -10.16 18.25
CA LEU A 92 -5.10 -10.04 19.30
C LEU A 92 -3.82 -9.36 18.81
N ASP A 93 -3.38 -9.60 17.57
CA ASP A 93 -2.20 -8.94 17.02
C ASP A 93 -2.41 -7.42 16.93
N ILE A 94 -3.60 -7.02 16.50
CA ILE A 94 -3.98 -5.61 16.37
C ILE A 94 -4.04 -4.97 17.76
N LEU A 95 -4.68 -5.61 18.74
CA LEU A 95 -4.76 -5.11 20.11
C LEU A 95 -3.38 -4.98 20.77
N LEU A 96 -2.49 -5.95 20.56
CA LEU A 96 -1.11 -5.89 21.07
C LEU A 96 -0.29 -4.79 20.40
N GLY A 97 -0.47 -4.56 19.10
CA GLY A 97 0.17 -3.44 18.40
C GLY A 97 -0.34 -2.09 18.87
N LEU A 98 -1.66 -1.95 19.07
CA LEU A 98 -2.26 -0.73 19.62
C LEU A 98 -1.74 -0.44 21.02
N LEU A 99 -1.73 -1.45 21.90
CA LEU A 99 -1.19 -1.32 23.25
C LEU A 99 0.27 -0.85 23.21
N ASP A 100 1.10 -1.46 22.37
CA ASP A 100 2.50 -1.08 22.20
C ASP A 100 2.67 0.37 21.77
N VAL A 101 1.94 0.81 20.75
CA VAL A 101 1.98 2.19 20.25
C VAL A 101 1.55 3.17 21.34
N VAL A 102 0.45 2.90 22.05
CA VAL A 102 -0.06 3.78 23.12
C VAL A 102 0.93 3.85 24.28
N THR A 103 1.48 2.72 24.73
CA THR A 103 2.48 2.71 25.81
C THR A 103 3.73 3.49 25.43
N GLN A 104 4.19 3.40 24.18
CA GLN A 104 5.31 4.21 23.71
C GLN A 104 4.99 5.70 23.70
N LEU A 105 3.78 6.08 23.26
CA LEU A 105 3.33 7.47 23.28
C LEU A 105 3.28 8.04 24.70
N GLU A 106 2.72 7.29 25.66
CA GLU A 106 2.68 7.69 27.08
C GLU A 106 4.07 7.84 27.69
N ALA A 107 5.05 7.08 27.21
CA ALA A 107 6.44 7.13 27.65
C ALA A 107 7.31 8.15 26.88
N GLY A 108 6.76 8.85 25.88
CA GLY A 108 7.54 9.75 24.99
C GLY A 108 8.57 9.00 24.13
N ALA A 109 8.32 7.74 23.81
CA ALA A 109 9.18 6.89 22.99
C ALA A 109 8.64 6.76 21.56
N ALA A 110 9.56 6.60 20.60
CA ALA A 110 9.24 6.44 19.18
C ALA A 110 10.15 5.37 18.55
N THR A 111 9.88 4.11 18.89
CA THR A 111 10.65 2.96 18.40
C THR A 111 9.80 2.03 17.54
N VAL A 112 10.47 1.13 16.83
CA VAL A 112 9.82 0.11 15.99
C VAL A 112 9.77 -1.20 16.74
N THR A 113 8.57 -1.76 16.89
CA THR A 113 8.37 -3.06 17.55
C THR A 113 7.80 -4.08 16.57
N ASN A 114 8.40 -5.27 16.49
CA ASN A 114 7.82 -6.39 15.76
C ASN A 114 6.88 -7.19 16.67
N ARG A 115 5.57 -6.93 16.58
CA ARG A 115 4.51 -7.69 17.27
C ARG A 115 3.98 -8.84 16.41
N TYR A 116 4.64 -9.15 15.28
CA TYR A 116 4.33 -10.29 14.42
C TYR A 116 5.54 -11.21 14.15
N PRO A 117 6.33 -11.60 15.17
CA PRO A 117 7.59 -12.32 14.99
C PRO A 117 7.42 -13.72 14.40
N ARG A 118 6.20 -14.29 14.47
CA ARG A 118 5.88 -15.60 13.88
C ARG A 118 5.91 -15.61 12.35
N ALA A 119 5.86 -14.45 11.70
CA ALA A 119 5.88 -14.33 10.25
C ALA A 119 6.90 -13.31 9.72
N VAL A 120 7.20 -12.26 10.49
CA VAL A 120 8.09 -11.17 10.08
C VAL A 120 9.48 -11.39 10.65
N ARG A 121 10.46 -11.57 9.76
CA ARG A 121 11.90 -11.55 10.08
C ARG A 121 12.47 -10.15 9.85
N ALA A 122 13.57 -9.82 10.51
CA ALA A 122 14.20 -8.52 10.38
C ALA A 122 14.59 -8.20 8.92
N GLU A 123 15.16 -9.19 8.24
CA GLU A 123 15.58 -9.12 6.84
C GLU A 123 14.44 -9.31 5.82
N GLY A 124 13.25 -9.69 6.28
CA GLY A 124 12.10 -10.01 5.43
C GLY A 124 12.27 -11.35 4.71
N ASN A 125 12.00 -11.37 3.41
CA ASN A 125 12.25 -12.51 2.53
C ASN A 125 13.36 -12.16 1.53
N PRO A 126 14.62 -12.59 1.79
CA PRO A 126 15.75 -12.27 0.93
C PRO A 126 15.56 -12.70 -0.54
N ALA A 127 14.92 -13.84 -0.78
CA ALA A 127 14.67 -14.33 -2.14
C ALA A 127 13.65 -13.46 -2.88
N ALA A 128 12.57 -13.05 -2.21
CA ALA A 128 11.57 -12.16 -2.79
C ALA A 128 12.14 -10.76 -3.07
N ARG A 129 12.90 -10.20 -2.11
CA ARG A 129 13.57 -8.90 -2.28
C ARG A 129 14.56 -8.93 -3.43
N ALA A 130 15.37 -9.99 -3.55
CA ALA A 130 16.30 -10.16 -4.66
C ALA A 130 15.58 -10.26 -6.03
N MET A 131 14.45 -10.99 -6.08
CA MET A 131 13.62 -11.12 -7.27
C MET A 131 13.05 -9.76 -7.72
N VAL A 132 12.48 -9.01 -6.78
CA VAL A 132 11.95 -7.66 -7.03
C VAL A 132 13.05 -6.71 -7.46
N ALA A 133 14.18 -6.67 -6.75
CA ALA A 133 15.31 -5.80 -7.06
C ALA A 133 15.92 -6.10 -8.43
N ARG A 134 15.89 -7.36 -8.87
CA ARG A 134 16.33 -7.76 -10.21
C ARG A 134 15.40 -7.24 -11.30
N VAL A 135 14.09 -7.36 -11.13
CA VAL A 135 13.14 -7.05 -12.23
C VAL A 135 12.73 -5.57 -12.26
N PHE A 136 12.68 -4.94 -11.10
CA PHE A 136 12.14 -3.59 -10.95
C PHE A 136 13.21 -2.58 -10.52
N ALA A 137 13.04 -1.34 -10.99
CA ALA A 137 13.65 -0.14 -10.46
C ALA A 137 12.64 0.62 -9.57
N ILE A 138 13.15 1.26 -8.52
CA ILE A 138 12.34 2.16 -7.68
C ILE A 138 12.18 3.49 -8.43
N VAL A 139 10.94 3.97 -8.54
CA VAL A 139 10.58 5.21 -9.23
C VAL A 139 9.62 6.04 -8.39
N ASP A 140 9.52 7.32 -8.73
CA ASP A 140 8.42 8.16 -8.28
C ASP A 140 7.14 7.68 -8.96
N ALA A 141 6.03 7.61 -8.22
CA ALA A 141 4.80 7.04 -8.76
C ALA A 141 3.56 7.81 -8.29
N PRO A 142 2.54 7.95 -9.16
CA PRO A 142 1.26 8.50 -8.75
C PRO A 142 0.52 7.52 -7.84
N TRP A 143 0.10 8.01 -6.68
CA TRP A 143 -0.82 7.35 -5.76
C TRP A 143 -2.16 8.07 -5.79
N ARG A 144 -3.22 7.31 -6.06
CA ARG A 144 -4.57 7.85 -6.03
C ARG A 144 -4.86 8.45 -4.66
N GLY A 145 -5.22 9.72 -4.63
CA GLY A 145 -5.52 10.47 -3.39
C GLY A 145 -4.31 11.04 -2.64
N LEU A 146 -3.08 10.66 -3.00
CA LEU A 146 -1.85 11.19 -2.38
C LEU A 146 -1.00 12.02 -3.36
N GLY A 147 -1.27 11.93 -4.68
CA GLY A 147 -0.45 12.60 -5.69
C GLY A 147 0.80 11.77 -6.02
N VAL A 148 1.87 12.42 -6.49
CA VAL A 148 3.13 11.72 -6.78
C VAL A 148 3.89 11.47 -5.48
N VAL A 149 4.18 10.20 -5.19
CA VAL A 149 4.96 9.77 -4.04
C VAL A 149 6.40 9.50 -4.50
N PRO A 150 7.40 10.26 -3.99
CA PRO A 150 8.80 10.04 -4.32
C PRO A 150 9.24 8.63 -3.92
N ARG A 151 9.93 7.92 -4.83
CA ARG A 151 10.34 6.51 -4.65
C ARG A 151 9.17 5.59 -4.28
N GLY A 152 7.95 6.01 -4.59
CA GLY A 152 6.70 5.37 -4.16
C GLY A 152 6.21 4.24 -5.05
N GLY A 153 6.94 3.88 -6.12
CA GLY A 153 6.56 2.78 -7.00
C GLY A 153 7.71 1.97 -7.56
N LEU A 154 7.32 0.99 -8.37
CA LEU A 154 8.20 0.05 -9.05
C LEU A 154 7.89 0.05 -10.55
N ALA A 155 8.91 0.28 -11.38
CA ALA A 155 8.85 0.17 -12.83
C ALA A 155 9.79 -0.94 -13.31
N LEU A 156 9.49 -1.59 -14.44
CA LEU A 156 10.40 -2.58 -15.02
C LEU A 156 11.74 -1.92 -15.35
N ARG A 157 12.84 -2.61 -15.07
CA ARG A 157 14.15 -2.18 -15.54
C ARG A 157 14.23 -2.27 -17.06
N ASP A 158 15.15 -1.49 -17.66
CA ASP A 158 15.37 -1.45 -19.11
C ASP A 158 15.61 -2.83 -19.73
N GLU A 159 16.30 -3.72 -19.02
CA GLU A 159 16.54 -5.11 -19.47
C GLU A 159 15.24 -5.93 -19.64
N PHE A 160 14.15 -5.51 -19.00
CA PHE A 160 12.81 -6.11 -19.09
C PHE A 160 11.82 -5.25 -19.88
N VAL A 161 12.25 -4.16 -20.55
CA VAL A 161 11.36 -3.21 -21.25
C VAL A 161 10.44 -3.86 -22.29
N ARG A 162 10.88 -4.97 -22.91
CA ARG A 162 10.07 -5.76 -23.86
C ARG A 162 8.76 -6.30 -23.25
N PHE A 163 8.71 -6.41 -21.93
CA PHE A 163 7.53 -6.85 -21.17
C PHE A 163 6.70 -5.69 -20.64
N ASP A 164 7.14 -4.44 -20.80
CA ASP A 164 6.38 -3.27 -20.41
C ASP A 164 5.26 -3.01 -21.43
N ALA A 165 4.01 -3.05 -20.96
CA ALA A 165 2.84 -2.81 -21.82
C ALA A 165 2.76 -1.37 -22.34
N LEU A 166 3.18 -0.37 -21.55
CA LEU A 166 3.20 1.03 -21.98
C LEU A 166 4.24 1.26 -23.05
N ALA A 167 5.46 0.74 -22.83
CA ALA A 167 6.55 0.88 -23.80
C ALA A 167 6.22 0.17 -25.12
N ARG A 168 5.72 -1.07 -25.05
CA ARG A 168 5.39 -1.87 -26.24
C ARG A 168 4.31 -1.23 -27.12
N HIS A 169 3.33 -0.58 -26.51
CA HIS A 169 2.18 0.01 -27.20
C HIS A 169 2.28 1.53 -27.35
N ALA A 170 3.40 2.14 -26.94
CA ALA A 170 3.60 3.59 -26.92
C ALA A 170 2.43 4.35 -26.26
N LEU A 171 1.92 3.82 -25.14
CA LEU A 171 0.77 4.38 -24.44
C LEU A 171 1.20 5.45 -23.43
N ALA A 172 0.51 6.58 -23.46
CA ALA A 172 0.58 7.60 -22.42
C ALA A 172 -0.62 7.46 -21.48
N LEU A 173 -0.36 7.39 -20.17
CA LEU A 173 -1.41 7.38 -19.16
C LEU A 173 -1.91 8.80 -18.91
N THR A 174 -3.21 9.02 -19.12
CA THR A 174 -3.87 10.28 -18.77
C THR A 174 -4.57 10.16 -17.42
N PRO A 175 -4.39 11.13 -16.49
CA PRO A 175 -5.13 11.14 -15.24
C PRO A 175 -6.63 11.18 -15.48
N ALA A 176 -7.37 10.27 -14.86
CA ALA A 176 -8.82 10.32 -14.83
C ALA A 176 -9.27 11.16 -13.63
N PRO A 177 -10.20 12.13 -13.80
CA PRO A 177 -10.75 12.88 -12.69
C PRO A 177 -11.59 11.96 -11.80
N GLU A 178 -11.44 12.09 -10.48
CA GLU A 178 -12.35 11.48 -9.51
C GLU A 178 -13.65 12.29 -9.44
N PRO A 179 -14.82 11.67 -9.19
CA PRO A 179 -16.07 12.39 -9.03
C PRO A 179 -15.96 13.44 -7.93
N ALA A 180 -16.41 14.68 -8.20
CA ALA A 180 -16.27 15.80 -7.25
C ALA A 180 -16.93 15.56 -5.88
N ALA A 181 -17.99 14.75 -5.85
CA ALA A 181 -18.67 14.35 -4.61
C ALA A 181 -17.86 13.35 -3.76
N CYS A 182 -16.90 12.64 -4.37
CA CYS A 182 -16.14 11.58 -3.71
C CYS A 182 -15.02 12.16 -2.82
N ARG A 183 -15.03 11.77 -1.54
CA ARG A 183 -14.00 12.16 -0.56
C ARG A 183 -12.93 11.08 -0.36
N ALA A 184 -12.71 10.22 -1.36
CA ALA A 184 -11.79 9.09 -1.28
C ALA A 184 -10.36 9.48 -0.87
N ALA A 185 -9.84 10.61 -1.37
CA ALA A 185 -8.51 11.08 -0.99
C ALA A 185 -8.38 11.33 0.53
N GLN A 186 -9.37 12.00 1.13
CA GLN A 186 -9.38 12.28 2.57
C GLN A 186 -9.50 10.98 3.39
N VAL A 187 -10.26 10.00 2.90
CA VAL A 187 -10.36 8.67 3.53
C VAL A 187 -9.02 7.93 3.45
N LEU A 188 -8.37 7.92 2.30
CA LEU A 188 -7.07 7.26 2.08
C LEU A 188 -5.94 7.91 2.90
N GLN A 189 -6.04 9.21 3.16
CA GLN A 189 -5.12 9.96 4.02
C GLN A 189 -5.44 9.85 5.52
N GLY A 190 -6.52 9.16 5.91
CA GLY A 190 -6.96 9.05 7.30
C GLY A 190 -7.63 10.30 7.88
N ARG A 191 -7.90 11.32 7.07
CA ARG A 191 -8.49 12.61 7.48
C ARG A 191 -10.02 12.57 7.60
N LEU A 192 -10.66 11.61 6.95
CA LEU A 192 -12.11 11.45 6.97
C LEU A 192 -12.47 9.98 7.22
N CYS A 193 -13.17 9.71 8.32
CA CYS A 193 -13.79 8.41 8.53
C CYS A 193 -14.87 8.16 7.45
N PRO A 194 -14.94 6.97 6.81
CA PRO A 194 -15.93 6.69 5.77
C PRO A 194 -17.37 7.02 6.15
N THR A 195 -17.78 6.78 7.40
CA THR A 195 -19.13 7.09 7.91
C THR A 195 -19.45 8.58 8.00
N ARG A 196 -18.43 9.45 7.93
CA ARG A 196 -18.59 10.91 7.89
C ARG A 196 -18.64 11.46 6.46
N CYS A 197 -18.48 10.62 5.44
CA CYS A 197 -18.63 11.03 4.05
C CYS A 197 -20.12 11.20 3.69
N PRO A 198 -20.56 12.35 3.13
CA PRO A 198 -21.98 12.60 2.81
C PRO A 198 -22.61 11.60 1.83
N GLU A 199 -21.78 10.98 0.98
CA GLU A 199 -22.23 10.03 -0.05
C GLU A 199 -22.24 8.58 0.43
N PHE A 200 -21.58 8.28 1.57
CA PHE A 200 -21.39 6.92 2.05
C PHE A 200 -22.72 6.24 2.40
N GLY A 201 -22.98 5.10 1.77
CA GLY A 201 -24.24 4.35 1.95
C GLY A 201 -25.48 5.02 1.37
N ARG A 202 -25.32 6.16 0.70
CA ARG A 202 -26.37 6.88 -0.03
C ARG A 202 -26.14 6.73 -1.52
N ALA A 203 -25.47 7.69 -2.16
CA ALA A 203 -25.12 7.60 -3.58
C ALA A 203 -23.89 6.69 -3.83
N CYS A 204 -23.07 6.46 -2.80
CA CYS A 204 -21.91 5.58 -2.87
C CYS A 204 -22.18 4.29 -2.10
N THR A 205 -22.37 3.19 -2.83
CA THR A 205 -22.51 1.81 -2.29
C THR A 205 -21.60 0.86 -3.07
N PRO A 206 -21.42 -0.40 -2.65
CA PRO A 206 -20.67 -1.39 -3.44
C PRO A 206 -21.27 -1.62 -4.84
N GLU A 207 -22.60 -1.51 -4.98
CA GLU A 207 -23.30 -1.64 -6.26
C GLU A 207 -23.16 -0.39 -7.14
N THR A 208 -23.11 0.80 -6.54
CA THR A 208 -22.88 2.07 -7.23
C THR A 208 -21.75 2.86 -6.59
N PRO A 209 -20.48 2.45 -6.77
CA PRO A 209 -19.36 3.05 -6.07
C PRO A 209 -18.92 4.37 -6.73
N LEU A 210 -18.76 5.42 -5.92
CA LEU A 210 -18.23 6.71 -6.39
C LEU A 210 -16.70 6.79 -6.40
N GLY A 211 -16.00 5.84 -5.79
CA GLY A 211 -14.53 5.88 -5.73
C GLY A 211 -13.90 4.56 -5.31
N ALA A 212 -12.60 4.44 -5.59
CA ALA A 212 -11.82 3.21 -5.36
C ALA A 212 -11.98 2.57 -3.97
N PRO A 213 -12.04 3.32 -2.85
CA PRO A 213 -12.23 2.72 -1.53
C PRO A 213 -13.57 2.00 -1.32
N MET A 214 -14.58 2.21 -2.17
CA MET A 214 -15.85 1.45 -2.15
C MET A 214 -15.85 0.28 -3.13
N VAL A 215 -15.01 0.29 -4.17
CA VAL A 215 -14.88 -0.78 -5.17
C VAL A 215 -14.04 -1.94 -4.63
N SER A 216 -12.92 -1.62 -3.97
CA SER A 216 -11.95 -2.62 -3.53
C SER A 216 -12.47 -3.42 -2.34
N SER A 217 -12.25 -4.73 -2.33
CA SER A 217 -12.50 -5.59 -1.16
C SER A 217 -11.61 -5.24 0.04
N GLU A 218 -10.47 -4.59 -0.19
CA GLU A 218 -9.56 -4.06 0.83
C GLU A 218 -9.83 -2.58 1.13
N GLY A 219 -10.81 -1.97 0.45
CA GLY A 219 -11.11 -0.55 0.58
C GLY A 219 -11.78 -0.22 1.91
N ALA A 220 -11.33 0.86 2.56
CA ALA A 220 -11.88 1.29 3.84
C ALA A 220 -13.40 1.56 3.77
N CYS A 221 -13.90 2.20 2.72
CA CYS A 221 -15.34 2.44 2.58
C CYS A 221 -16.12 1.12 2.41
N ALA A 222 -15.64 0.20 1.58
CA ALA A 222 -16.27 -1.11 1.42
C ALA A 222 -16.30 -1.89 2.75
N ALA A 223 -15.21 -1.87 3.52
CA ALA A 223 -15.14 -2.51 4.83
C ALA A 223 -16.15 -1.90 5.82
N TYR A 224 -16.17 -0.57 5.97
CA TYR A 224 -17.15 0.10 6.82
C TYR A 224 -18.59 -0.20 6.39
N TYR A 225 -18.85 -0.24 5.08
CA TYR A 225 -20.19 -0.55 4.57
C TYR A 225 -20.58 -1.98 4.89
N ARG A 226 -19.70 -2.96 4.65
CA ARG A 226 -19.95 -4.37 4.90
C ARG A 226 -20.26 -4.67 6.37
N TYR A 227 -19.52 -4.06 7.29
CA TYR A 227 -19.62 -4.34 8.72
C TYR A 227 -20.51 -3.37 9.50
N ARG A 228 -21.22 -2.45 8.82
CA ARG A 228 -22.12 -1.46 9.45
C ARG A 228 -23.21 -2.08 10.34
N ALA A 229 -23.70 -3.27 9.99
CA ALA A 229 -24.75 -3.97 10.73
C ALA A 229 -24.24 -4.65 12.01
N ALA A 230 -22.92 -4.80 12.19
CA ALA A 230 -22.30 -5.45 13.34
C ALA A 230 -22.18 -4.53 14.58
N GLY A 231 -22.96 -3.44 14.66
CA GLY A 231 -23.10 -2.65 15.89
C GLY A 231 -22.04 -1.56 16.12
N LEU A 232 -21.28 -1.13 15.10
CA LEU A 232 -20.42 0.06 15.19
C LEU A 232 -21.19 1.40 15.16
N SER A 233 -22.51 1.35 15.36
CA SER A 233 -23.35 2.52 15.54
C SER A 233 -23.47 2.88 17.01
N ARG A 234 -22.56 3.73 17.48
CA ARG A 234 -22.82 4.91 18.32
C ARG A 234 -21.56 5.78 18.37
#